data_AF-A0A1I1Q4W0-F1
#
_entry.id   AF-A0A1I1Q4W0-F1
#
_cell.length_a   1.000
_cell.length_b   1.000
_cell.length_c   1.000
_cell.angle_alpha   90.00
_cell.angle_beta   90.00
_cell.angle_gamma   90.00
#
_symmetry.space_group_name_H-M   'P 1'
#
loop_
_entity.id
_entity.type
_entity.pdbx_description
1 polymer ?
#
loop_
_entity_poly.entity_id
_entity_poly.type
_entity_poly.pdbx_seq_one_letter_code
_entity_poly.pdbx_strand_id
1 'polypeptide(L)'
;MRYRIFCLLTVLAVVFTVTGCGRAKDTKDESLYDLIIEDSSSSETVDKTEKIVLQDDSSSESEEAEVSSAAVTEAAVSADSVSEDGEYTEYWFRTKKQRDQHYEKHGIDMGFANADDYRKAASDVVNNPTALHKTEKEDGDDVYYIEETNEFVIVSKDGYLRTYFKPDKGKAYYDRQ
;
A
#
# COMPACT_ATOMS: atom_id res chain seq x y z
N MET A 1 -53.16 6.43 31.87
CA MET A 1 -52.69 5.16 32.47
C MET A 1 -53.58 4.01 32.02
N ARG A 2 -52.99 2.97 31.42
CA ARG A 2 -53.32 1.52 31.55
C ARG A 2 -52.79 0.79 30.32
N TYR A 3 -51.51 0.44 30.38
CA TYR A 3 -50.85 -0.50 29.49
C TYR A 3 -51.47 -1.88 29.71
N ARG A 4 -51.98 -2.50 28.65
CA ARG A 4 -52.34 -3.93 28.67
C ARG A 4 -51.16 -4.73 28.12
N ILE A 5 -50.57 -5.45 29.07
CA ILE A 5 -49.46 -6.38 28.99
C ILE A 5 -49.97 -7.71 28.40
N PHE A 6 -49.26 -8.18 27.37
CA PHE A 6 -49.07 -9.56 26.92
C PHE A 6 -50.25 -10.33 26.31
N CYS A 7 -50.13 -10.63 25.02
CA CYS A 7 -50.46 -11.95 24.49
C CYS A 7 -49.64 -12.27 23.24
N LEU A 8 -48.91 -13.38 23.34
CA LEU A 8 -48.66 -14.37 22.28
C LEU A 8 -47.66 -14.01 21.18
N LEU A 9 -46.43 -14.49 21.43
CA LEU A 9 -45.61 -15.30 20.51
C LEU A 9 -46.21 -15.50 19.10
N THR A 10 -45.72 -14.75 18.14
CA THR A 10 -45.69 -15.17 16.74
C THR A 10 -44.25 -15.15 16.27
N VAL A 11 -43.64 -16.33 16.29
CA VAL A 11 -42.44 -16.65 15.52
C VAL A 11 -42.79 -16.43 14.05
N LEU A 12 -42.21 -15.41 13.42
CA LEU A 12 -42.23 -15.27 11.98
C LEU A 12 -40.79 -15.08 11.51
N ALA A 13 -40.15 -16.23 11.27
CA ALA A 13 -38.90 -16.32 10.54
C ALA A 13 -39.15 -15.75 9.13
N VAL A 14 -38.68 -14.53 8.88
CA VAL A 14 -38.61 -13.96 7.54
C VAL A 14 -37.18 -14.13 7.03
N VAL A 15 -37.00 -15.26 6.35
CA VAL A 15 -36.16 -15.49 5.18
C VAL A 15 -35.01 -14.50 4.99
N PHE A 16 -33.80 -14.99 5.29
CA PHE A 16 -32.53 -14.47 4.82
C PHE A 16 -32.50 -14.53 3.29
N THR A 17 -32.98 -13.51 2.60
CA THR A 17 -32.67 -13.34 1.17
C THR A 17 -31.29 -12.73 1.07
N VAL A 18 -30.27 -13.59 1.06
CA VAL A 18 -28.97 -13.28 0.46
C VAL A 18 -29.19 -13.02 -1.03
N THR A 19 -29.62 -11.81 -1.36
CA THR A 19 -29.43 -11.26 -2.70
C THR A 19 -27.97 -10.87 -2.80
N GLY A 20 -27.14 -11.89 -3.06
CA GLY A 20 -25.81 -11.71 -3.60
C GLY A 20 -25.94 -11.11 -5.00
N CYS A 21 -26.04 -9.78 -5.09
CA CYS A 21 -25.61 -9.10 -6.30
C CYS A 21 -24.10 -9.25 -6.34
N GLY A 22 -23.63 -10.17 -7.18
CA GLY A 22 -22.24 -10.28 -7.57
C GLY A 22 -21.74 -8.90 -7.98
N ARG A 23 -20.90 -8.31 -7.15
CA ARG A 23 -20.16 -7.11 -7.46
C ARG A 23 -19.14 -7.52 -8.51
N ALA A 24 -19.49 -7.30 -9.78
CA ALA A 24 -18.53 -7.37 -10.87
C ALA A 24 -17.36 -6.48 -10.47
N LYS A 25 -16.20 -7.08 -10.22
CA LYS A 25 -14.97 -6.32 -10.05
C LYS A 25 -14.67 -5.76 -11.44
N ASP A 26 -14.81 -4.45 -11.60
CA ASP A 26 -14.35 -3.73 -12.78
C ASP A 26 -12.86 -4.07 -12.95
N THR A 27 -12.52 -4.87 -13.96
CA THR A 27 -11.18 -5.39 -14.25
C THR A 27 -10.29 -4.38 -14.97
N LYS A 28 -10.73 -3.13 -15.11
CA LYS A 28 -10.02 -2.13 -15.92
C LYS A 28 -8.68 -1.72 -15.30
N ASP A 29 -8.58 -1.68 -13.98
CA ASP A 29 -7.36 -1.22 -13.31
C ASP A 29 -6.24 -2.27 -13.32
N GLU A 30 -6.59 -3.56 -13.38
CA GLU A 30 -5.60 -4.64 -13.56
C GLU A 30 -4.98 -4.61 -14.98
N SER A 31 -5.73 -4.14 -15.98
CA SER A 31 -5.24 -4.04 -17.36
C SER A 31 -4.22 -2.92 -17.59
N LEU A 32 -4.10 -1.94 -16.69
CA LEU A 32 -3.13 -0.86 -16.87
C LEU A 32 -1.69 -1.34 -16.64
N TYR A 33 -1.45 -2.21 -15.66
CA TYR A 33 -0.14 -2.83 -15.48
C TYR A 33 0.24 -3.73 -16.68
N ASP A 34 -0.72 -4.50 -17.19
CA ASP A 34 -0.50 -5.37 -18.35
C ASP A 34 -0.23 -4.53 -19.63
N LEU A 35 -0.95 -3.42 -19.83
CA LEU A 35 -0.78 -2.54 -20.99
C LEU A 35 0.54 -1.74 -20.95
N ILE A 36 1.00 -1.34 -19.75
CA ILE A 36 2.32 -0.69 -19.57
C ILE A 36 3.46 -1.69 -19.80
N ILE A 37 3.27 -2.97 -19.47
CA ILE A 37 4.31 -4.01 -19.63
C ILE A 37 4.42 -4.51 -21.08
N GLU A 38 3.34 -4.52 -21.88
CA GLU A 38 3.42 -4.96 -23.28
C GLU A 38 4.37 -4.12 -24.16
N ASP A 39 4.55 -2.83 -23.86
CA ASP A 39 5.52 -1.99 -24.59
C ASP A 39 6.98 -2.28 -24.18
N SER A 40 7.20 -2.80 -22.97
CA SER A 40 8.54 -2.98 -22.39
C SER A 40 9.04 -4.44 -22.33
N SER A 41 8.18 -5.44 -22.62
CA SER A 41 8.49 -6.87 -22.48
C SER A 41 8.79 -7.57 -23.81
N SER A 42 9.68 -7.01 -24.63
CA SER A 42 10.32 -7.74 -25.74
C SER A 42 11.84 -7.74 -25.59
N SER A 43 12.35 -8.43 -24.56
CA SER A 43 13.69 -9.01 -24.62
C SER A 43 13.79 -10.22 -23.69
N GLU A 44 13.53 -11.41 -24.24
CA GLU A 44 13.90 -12.67 -23.61
C GLU A 44 15.41 -12.85 -23.66
N THR A 45 16.04 -13.21 -22.53
CA THR A 45 17.10 -14.22 -22.55
C THR A 45 17.02 -15.10 -21.31
N VAL A 46 16.82 -16.38 -21.62
CA VAL A 46 17.01 -17.58 -20.83
C VAL A 46 18.43 -17.63 -20.24
N ASP A 47 18.59 -17.94 -18.96
CA ASP A 47 19.46 -19.04 -18.54
C ASP A 47 19.13 -19.56 -17.14
N LYS A 48 19.31 -20.87 -17.01
CA LYS A 48 18.95 -21.75 -15.92
C LYS A 48 20.24 -22.32 -15.38
N THR A 49 20.42 -22.30 -14.06
CA THR A 49 20.94 -23.41 -13.24
C THR A 49 21.58 -22.85 -11.97
N GLU A 50 20.94 -23.08 -10.82
CA GLU A 50 21.67 -23.16 -9.56
C GLU A 50 21.32 -24.47 -8.84
N LYS A 51 22.38 -25.22 -8.57
CA LYS A 51 22.45 -26.33 -7.63
C LYS A 51 23.25 -25.81 -6.45
N ILE A 52 22.62 -25.55 -5.31
CA ILE A 52 23.33 -25.39 -4.04
C ILE A 52 22.60 -26.19 -2.97
N VAL A 53 23.35 -27.14 -2.42
CA VAL A 53 23.11 -27.90 -1.20
C VAL A 53 23.50 -26.99 -0.03
N LEU A 54 22.74 -26.98 1.07
CA LEU A 54 23.22 -27.25 2.43
C LEU A 54 22.07 -27.21 3.45
N GLN A 55 22.10 -28.20 4.33
CA GLN A 55 21.37 -28.31 5.59
C GLN A 55 21.90 -27.27 6.59
N ASP A 56 21.04 -26.78 7.49
CA ASP A 56 21.35 -26.82 8.92
C ASP A 56 20.06 -26.71 9.76
N ASP A 57 20.07 -27.49 10.83
CA ASP A 57 19.05 -27.70 11.85
C ASP A 57 19.16 -26.61 12.94
N SER A 58 18.04 -26.05 13.40
CA SER A 58 17.87 -25.73 14.83
C SER A 58 16.50 -25.19 15.16
N SER A 59 15.75 -26.03 15.87
CA SER A 59 14.63 -25.67 16.73
C SER A 59 15.02 -24.66 17.81
N SER A 60 14.10 -23.75 18.13
CA SER A 60 13.65 -23.59 19.51
C SER A 60 12.25 -22.99 19.54
N GLU A 61 11.33 -23.76 20.12
CA GLU A 61 9.95 -23.41 20.40
C GLU A 61 9.80 -22.50 21.63
N SER A 62 8.55 -22.02 21.77
CA SER A 62 7.82 -21.66 22.99
C SER A 62 8.04 -20.25 23.55
N GLU A 63 7.02 -19.52 24.03
CA GLU A 63 5.57 -19.70 24.05
C GLU A 63 4.96 -18.32 24.46
N GLU A 64 3.77 -18.03 23.93
CA GLU A 64 2.58 -17.47 24.59
C GLU A 64 2.70 -16.47 25.77
N ALA A 65 2.07 -15.29 25.61
CA ALA A 65 0.89 -14.86 26.40
C ALA A 65 0.59 -13.35 26.21
N GLU A 66 -0.53 -13.07 25.52
CA GLU A 66 -1.66 -12.21 25.92
C GLU A 66 -1.41 -10.95 26.80
N VAL A 67 -1.95 -9.80 26.36
CA VAL A 67 -3.05 -9.04 27.04
C VAL A 67 -3.16 -7.59 26.48
N SER A 68 -4.28 -7.35 25.80
CA SER A 68 -5.28 -6.28 26.03
C SER A 68 -4.92 -4.78 25.97
N SER A 69 -5.48 -4.15 24.92
CA SER A 69 -6.48 -3.06 24.99
C SER A 69 -6.08 -1.58 25.03
N ALA A 70 -6.88 -0.84 24.23
CA ALA A 70 -7.26 0.56 24.28
C ALA A 70 -6.29 1.60 23.70
N ALA A 71 -6.59 2.09 22.49
CA ALA A 71 -7.45 3.27 22.30
C ALA A 71 -7.27 3.80 20.86
N VAL A 72 -8.33 3.69 20.07
CA VAL A 72 -8.49 4.36 18.79
C VAL A 72 -8.80 5.83 19.06
N THR A 73 -7.95 6.72 18.58
CA THR A 73 -8.30 8.13 18.37
C THR A 73 -8.25 8.42 16.88
N GLU A 74 -9.41 8.75 16.35
CA GLU A 74 -9.66 9.31 15.03
C GLU A 74 -8.86 10.61 14.83
N ALA A 75 -8.27 10.81 13.65
CA ALA A 75 -8.13 12.15 13.07
C ALA A 75 -7.77 12.07 11.59
N ALA A 76 -8.80 12.25 10.77
CA ALA A 76 -8.81 13.02 9.53
C ALA A 76 -7.63 12.83 8.55
N VAL A 77 -7.93 12.04 7.51
CA VAL A 77 -7.52 12.32 6.14
C VAL A 77 -7.82 13.79 5.82
N SER A 78 -6.80 14.64 5.87
CA SER A 78 -6.77 15.93 5.19
C SER A 78 -6.23 15.70 3.79
N ALA A 79 -7.13 15.27 2.90
CA ALA A 79 -7.00 15.66 1.51
C ALA A 79 -7.43 17.12 1.46
N ASP A 80 -6.50 18.03 1.17
CA ASP A 80 -6.67 19.10 0.19
C ASP A 80 -5.54 20.13 0.35
N SER A 81 -4.47 19.94 -0.42
CA SER A 81 -3.57 21.03 -0.80
C SER A 81 -3.07 20.76 -2.21
N VAL A 82 -3.98 20.90 -3.17
CA VAL A 82 -3.64 21.02 -4.59
C VAL A 82 -3.03 22.41 -4.79
N SER A 83 -1.72 22.44 -5.03
CA SER A 83 -1.02 23.62 -5.54
C SER A 83 -1.18 23.72 -7.05
N GLU A 84 -1.47 24.93 -7.46
CA GLU A 84 -1.65 25.42 -8.82
C GLU A 84 -0.39 25.22 -9.68
N ASP A 85 -0.59 24.85 -10.96
CA ASP A 85 0.33 24.82 -12.12
C ASP A 85 1.33 23.66 -12.34
N GLY A 86 1.50 22.73 -11.39
CA GLY A 86 2.28 21.51 -11.59
C GLY A 86 1.52 20.45 -12.41
N GLU A 87 2.14 19.96 -13.50
CA GLU A 87 1.64 18.78 -14.21
C GLU A 87 1.73 17.57 -13.28
N TYR A 88 0.58 17.00 -12.90
CA TYR A 88 0.55 15.77 -12.11
C TYR A 88 1.08 14.60 -12.94
N THR A 89 2.15 13.97 -12.47
CA THR A 89 2.72 12.77 -13.09
C THR A 89 2.36 11.54 -12.27
N GLU A 90 1.74 10.55 -12.91
CA GLU A 90 1.43 9.28 -12.25
C GLU A 90 2.64 8.35 -12.28
N TYR A 91 3.03 7.83 -11.10
CA TYR A 91 4.16 6.92 -10.96
C TYR A 91 3.69 5.50 -10.67
N TRP A 92 4.49 4.54 -11.11
CA TRP A 92 4.19 3.12 -11.02
C TRP A 92 5.39 2.35 -10.49
N PHE A 93 5.16 1.31 -9.70
CA PHE A 93 6.19 0.29 -9.48
C PHE A 93 6.47 -0.42 -10.81
N ARG A 94 7.70 -0.91 -10.99
CA ARG A 94 8.12 -1.56 -12.26
C ARG A 94 7.24 -2.75 -12.63
N THR A 95 6.73 -3.46 -11.64
CA THR A 95 5.82 -4.58 -11.84
C THR A 95 4.73 -4.59 -10.79
N LYS A 96 3.59 -5.20 -11.14
CA LYS A 96 2.51 -5.49 -10.19
C LYS A 96 3.02 -6.27 -8.97
N LYS A 97 3.88 -7.27 -9.18
CA LYS A 97 4.48 -8.07 -8.11
C LYS A 97 5.26 -7.21 -7.11
N GLN A 98 6.06 -6.25 -7.59
CA GLN A 98 6.81 -5.35 -6.71
C GLN A 98 5.88 -4.40 -5.93
N ARG A 99 4.85 -3.85 -6.57
CA ARG A 99 3.81 -3.07 -5.87
C ARG A 99 3.18 -3.89 -4.75
N ASP A 100 2.72 -5.10 -5.07
CA ASP A 100 1.98 -5.94 -4.12
C ASP A 100 2.88 -6.35 -2.94
N GLN A 101 4.15 -6.72 -3.20
CA GLN A 101 5.14 -7.01 -2.15
C GLN A 101 5.41 -5.81 -1.24
N HIS A 102 5.55 -4.62 -1.79
CA HIS A 102 5.74 -3.41 -1.00
C HIS A 102 4.49 -3.04 -0.20
N TYR A 103 3.31 -3.18 -0.80
CA TYR A 103 2.04 -2.97 -0.12
C TYR A 103 1.86 -3.92 1.07
N GLU A 104 2.15 -5.21 0.89
CA GLU A 104 2.07 -6.20 1.97
C GLU A 104 3.04 -5.88 3.12
N LYS A 105 4.23 -5.36 2.81
CA LYS A 105 5.25 -5.05 3.82
C LYS A 105 5.03 -3.71 4.52
N HIS A 106 4.47 -2.71 3.84
CA HIS A 106 4.39 -1.33 4.33
C HIS A 106 3.00 -0.73 4.24
N GLY A 107 2.30 -0.94 3.13
CA GLY A 107 1.01 -0.31 2.86
C GLY A 107 -0.09 -0.69 3.85
N ILE A 108 -0.13 -1.95 4.31
CA ILE A 108 -1.11 -2.42 5.30
C ILE A 108 -0.94 -1.67 6.63
N ASP A 109 0.29 -1.60 7.15
CA ASP A 109 0.60 -0.91 8.41
C ASP A 109 0.42 0.61 8.32
N MET A 110 0.57 1.16 7.12
CA MET A 110 0.26 2.56 6.82
C MET A 110 -1.25 2.85 6.73
N GLY A 111 -2.10 1.82 6.73
CA GLY A 111 -3.56 1.94 6.73
C GLY A 111 -4.20 1.98 5.35
N PHE A 112 -3.49 1.61 4.28
CA PHE A 112 -4.08 1.54 2.95
C PHE A 112 -4.99 0.33 2.78
N ALA A 113 -6.12 0.51 2.10
CA ALA A 113 -7.10 -0.54 1.90
C ALA A 113 -6.69 -1.54 0.80
N ASN A 114 -5.88 -1.10 -0.17
CA ASN A 114 -5.39 -1.91 -1.28
C ASN A 114 -4.09 -1.33 -1.87
N ALA A 115 -3.42 -2.15 -2.69
CA ALA A 115 -2.13 -1.83 -3.28
C ALA A 115 -2.16 -0.66 -4.29
N ASP A 116 -3.31 -0.42 -4.95
CA ASP A 116 -3.42 0.66 -5.91
C ASP A 116 -3.55 2.02 -5.24
N ASP A 117 -4.35 2.13 -4.17
CA ASP A 117 -4.41 3.34 -3.34
C ASP A 117 -3.04 3.68 -2.72
N TYR A 118 -2.31 2.66 -2.28
CA TYR A 118 -0.93 2.80 -1.77
C TYR A 118 0.03 3.35 -2.84
N ARG A 119 -0.06 2.86 -4.09
CA ARG A 119 0.74 3.37 -5.21
C ARG A 119 0.36 4.81 -5.57
N LYS A 120 -0.94 5.14 -5.58
CA LYS A 120 -1.41 6.51 -5.84
C LYS A 120 -0.87 7.47 -4.79
N ALA A 121 -0.92 7.12 -3.52
CA ALA A 121 -0.34 7.92 -2.45
C ALA A 121 1.18 8.11 -2.61
N ALA A 122 1.92 7.10 -3.07
CA ALA A 122 3.33 7.28 -3.43
C ALA A 122 3.52 8.31 -4.56
N SER A 123 2.64 8.32 -5.56
CA SER A 123 2.65 9.35 -6.61
C SER A 123 2.32 10.73 -6.04
N ASP A 124 1.35 10.83 -5.13
CA ASP A 124 0.97 12.08 -4.47
C ASP A 124 2.15 12.68 -3.70
N VAL A 125 2.97 11.86 -3.03
CA VAL A 125 4.19 12.32 -2.36
C VAL A 125 5.18 12.97 -3.34
N VAL A 126 5.37 12.37 -4.51
CA VAL A 126 6.29 12.90 -5.55
C VAL A 126 5.78 14.21 -6.15
N ASN A 127 4.46 14.34 -6.31
CA ASN A 127 3.82 15.53 -6.84
C ASN A 127 3.57 16.62 -5.78
N ASN A 128 3.88 16.35 -4.51
CA ASN A 128 3.63 17.29 -3.43
C ASN A 128 4.68 18.42 -3.47
N PRO A 129 4.28 19.70 -3.59
CA PRO A 129 5.21 20.83 -3.68
C PRO A 129 6.03 21.05 -2.38
N THR A 130 5.58 20.47 -1.27
CA THR A 130 6.25 20.58 0.04
C THR A 130 7.21 19.42 0.30
N ALA A 131 7.24 18.40 -0.57
CA ALA A 131 8.18 17.30 -0.43
C ALA A 131 9.62 17.80 -0.57
N LEU A 132 10.45 17.48 0.40
CA LEU A 132 11.90 17.58 0.25
C LEU A 132 12.34 16.65 -0.87
N HIS A 133 13.23 17.12 -1.72
CA HIS A 133 13.76 16.35 -2.84
C HIS A 133 15.28 16.43 -2.92
N LYS A 134 15.92 15.31 -3.23
CA LYS A 134 17.34 15.21 -3.61
C LYS A 134 17.59 13.98 -4.47
N THR A 135 18.74 13.96 -5.12
CA THR A 135 19.24 12.78 -5.83
C THR A 135 20.17 11.97 -4.93
N GLU A 136 19.96 10.66 -4.87
CA GLU A 136 20.82 9.69 -4.18
C GLU A 136 22.22 9.62 -4.82
N LYS A 137 23.27 9.41 -4.02
CA LYS A 137 24.66 9.41 -4.53
C LYS A 137 25.07 8.11 -5.22
N GLU A 138 24.47 6.98 -4.83
CA GLU A 138 24.88 5.65 -5.28
C GLU A 138 24.36 5.37 -6.68
N ASP A 139 23.03 5.31 -6.84
CA ASP A 139 22.40 4.97 -8.12
C ASP A 139 21.93 6.20 -8.90
N GLY A 140 21.80 7.35 -8.23
CA GLY A 140 21.28 8.58 -8.84
C GLY A 140 19.76 8.64 -8.90
N ASP A 141 19.08 7.86 -8.05
CA ASP A 141 17.63 7.85 -7.92
C ASP A 141 17.12 9.12 -7.21
N ASP A 142 15.88 9.49 -7.47
CA ASP A 142 15.24 10.64 -6.84
C ASP A 142 14.59 10.25 -5.53
N VAL A 143 14.92 10.98 -4.46
CA VAL A 143 14.48 10.71 -3.09
C VAL A 143 13.56 11.85 -2.64
N TYR A 144 12.35 11.50 -2.22
CA TYR A 144 11.31 12.42 -1.77
C TYR A 144 10.95 12.17 -0.31
N TYR A 145 10.68 13.24 0.45
CA TYR A 145 10.24 13.14 1.84
C TYR A 145 9.31 14.28 2.25
N ILE A 146 8.16 13.97 2.84
CA ILE A 146 7.26 14.96 3.46
C ILE A 146 7.44 14.89 4.97
N GLU A 147 7.90 16.00 5.58
CA GLU A 147 8.16 16.05 7.02
C GLU A 147 6.88 15.91 7.86
N GLU A 148 5.78 16.50 7.40
CA GLU A 148 4.50 16.54 8.14
C GLU A 148 3.88 15.15 8.31
N THR A 149 3.83 14.36 7.23
CA THR A 149 3.21 13.03 7.21
C THR A 149 4.21 11.90 7.45
N ASN A 150 5.50 12.25 7.55
CA ASN A 150 6.61 11.32 7.64
C ASN A 150 6.66 10.31 6.49
N GLU A 151 6.33 10.74 5.27
CA GLU A 151 6.27 9.86 4.09
C GLU A 151 7.54 9.96 3.27
N PHE A 152 8.05 8.81 2.82
CA PHE A 152 9.30 8.70 2.10
C PHE A 152 9.12 7.87 0.84
N VAL A 153 9.59 8.37 -0.31
CA VAL A 153 9.51 7.71 -1.61
C VAL A 153 10.88 7.77 -2.32
N ILE A 154 11.23 6.71 -3.04
CA ILE A 154 12.34 6.74 -4.01
C ILE A 154 11.79 6.39 -5.39
N VAL A 155 12.14 7.21 -6.38
CA VAL A 155 11.84 7.02 -7.80
C VAL A 155 13.15 6.72 -8.53
N SER A 156 13.18 5.65 -9.31
CA SER A 156 14.33 5.34 -10.14
C SER A 156 14.52 6.37 -11.25
N LYS A 157 15.74 6.46 -11.79
CA LYS A 157 16.06 7.35 -12.92
C LYS A 157 15.21 7.13 -14.17
N ASP A 158 14.65 5.93 -14.33
CA ASP A 158 13.76 5.56 -15.42
C ASP A 158 12.27 5.69 -15.07
N GLY A 159 11.94 6.36 -13.95
CA GLY A 159 10.59 6.80 -13.62
C GLY A 159 9.73 5.81 -12.84
N TYR A 160 10.32 4.77 -12.23
CA TYR A 160 9.57 3.77 -11.46
C TYR A 160 9.73 3.95 -9.96
N LEU A 161 8.63 3.76 -9.22
CA LEU A 161 8.66 3.68 -7.76
C LEU A 161 9.51 2.48 -7.32
N ARG A 162 10.50 2.74 -6.47
CA ARG A 162 11.32 1.71 -5.81
C ARG A 162 10.84 1.39 -4.41
N THR A 163 10.40 2.41 -3.68
CA THR A 163 9.90 2.26 -2.31
C THR A 163 8.94 3.37 -1.94
N TYR A 164 8.08 3.09 -0.97
CA TYR A 164 7.20 4.05 -0.31
C TYR A 164 6.93 3.55 1.11
N PHE A 165 7.20 4.34 2.14
CA PHE A 165 6.90 3.98 3.53
C PHE A 165 7.03 5.18 4.47
N LYS A 166 6.72 4.98 5.76
CA LYS A 166 7.02 5.93 6.84
C LYS A 166 8.25 5.48 7.63
N PRO A 167 9.41 6.15 7.53
CA PRO A 167 10.62 5.70 8.22
C PRO A 167 10.56 5.99 9.73
N ASP A 168 10.95 5.02 10.55
CA ASP A 168 11.01 5.16 12.02
C ASP A 168 11.90 6.32 12.49
N LYS A 169 12.95 6.63 11.72
CA LYS A 169 13.92 7.69 12.01
C LYS A 169 13.55 9.03 11.36
N GLY A 170 12.37 9.12 10.75
CA GLY A 170 11.87 10.30 10.06
C GLY A 170 12.87 10.99 9.16
N LYS A 171 12.99 12.31 9.28
CA LYS A 171 13.92 13.13 8.49
C LYS A 171 15.37 12.65 8.55
N ALA A 172 15.81 12.09 9.67
CA ALA A 172 17.16 11.54 9.78
C ALA A 172 17.37 10.29 8.89
N TYR A 173 16.30 9.59 8.48
CA TYR A 173 16.38 8.56 7.44
C TYR A 173 16.59 9.18 6.07
N TYR A 174 15.76 10.16 5.71
CA TYR A 174 15.89 10.92 4.46
C TYR A 174 17.30 11.50 4.33
N ASP A 175 17.82 12.18 5.35
CA ASP A 175 19.13 12.85 5.30
C ASP A 175 20.31 11.88 5.05
N ARG A 176 20.16 10.58 5.35
CA ARG A 176 21.21 9.56 5.14
C ARG A 176 21.26 8.95 3.75
N GLN A 177 20.15 9.00 2.99
CA GLN A 177 20.14 8.56 1.59
C GLN A 177 21.06 9.46 0.76
#